data_AF-A0A9D4N3Z1-F1
#
_entry.id   AF-A0A9D4N3Z1-F1
#
_cell.length_a   1.000
_cell.length_b   1.000
_cell.length_c   1.000
_cell.angle_alpha   90.00
_cell.angle_beta   90.00
_cell.angle_gamma   90.00
#
_symmetry.space_group_name_H-M   'P 1'
#
loop_
_entity.id
_entity.type
_entity.pdbx_description
1 polymer ?
#
loop_
_entity_poly.entity_id
_entity_poly.type
_entity_poly.pdbx_seq_one_letter_code
_entity_poly.pdbx_strand_id
1 'polypeptide(L)'
;MDLHGNHQSRACQGLVLQFISVRTNHQTRACQGLVLQLISVRTNHQTRACQGLVLQLINVRTNHQTRACHGLVLQLISVRTNHQTRECQGLVLQLISVKTNHQTRACHGLVLQWISVWTNHQTRVSRLGTSIDQCMD
;
A
#
# COMPACT_ATOMS: atom_id res chain seq x y z
N MET A 1 5.23 -7.37 -26.86
CA MET A 1 4.90 -7.58 -25.43
C MET A 1 4.53 -6.24 -24.86
N ASP A 2 3.27 -6.06 -24.46
CA ASP A 2 2.84 -4.82 -23.82
C ASP A 2 3.36 -4.83 -22.38
N LEU A 3 4.34 -3.98 -22.09
CA LEU A 3 5.04 -3.93 -20.80
C LEU A 3 4.30 -3.06 -19.77
N HIS A 4 3.12 -2.54 -20.15
CA HIS A 4 2.30 -1.60 -19.38
C HIS A 4 0.90 -2.16 -19.14
N GLY A 5 0.58 -2.48 -17.88
CA GLY A 5 -0.76 -2.90 -17.46
C GLY A 5 -1.52 -1.76 -16.79
N ASN A 6 -2.70 -1.42 -17.31
CA ASN A 6 -3.65 -0.53 -16.65
C ASN A 6 -4.89 -1.33 -16.25
N HIS A 7 -5.15 -1.41 -14.95
CA HIS A 7 -6.19 -2.26 -14.40
C HIS A 7 -7.09 -1.50 -13.44
N GLN A 8 -8.37 -1.86 -13.43
CA GLN A 8 -9.35 -1.26 -12.54
C GLN A 8 -10.26 -2.34 -11.98
N SER A 9 -10.47 -2.31 -10.66
CA SER A 9 -11.48 -3.10 -9.97
C SER A 9 -12.48 -2.15 -9.32
N ARG A 10 -13.76 -2.33 -9.64
CA ARG A 10 -14.85 -1.46 -9.17
C ARG A 10 -16.02 -2.31 -8.69
N ALA A 11 -16.56 -1.99 -7.51
CA ALA A 11 -17.73 -2.65 -6.96
C ALA A 11 -17.61 -4.19 -6.93
N CYS A 12 -16.41 -4.69 -6.60
CA CYS A 12 -16.12 -6.12 -6.57
C CYS A 12 -16.30 -6.69 -5.16
N GLN A 13 -16.68 -7.96 -5.07
CA GLN A 13 -16.72 -8.73 -3.83
C GLN A 13 -15.91 -10.02 -4.00
N GLY A 14 -15.03 -10.33 -3.05
CA GLY A 14 -14.30 -11.60 -3.01
C GLY A 14 -13.34 -11.84 -4.18
N LEU A 15 -12.72 -10.78 -4.69
CA LEU A 15 -11.87 -10.86 -5.89
C LEU A 15 -10.41 -11.17 -5.52
N VAL A 16 -9.75 -11.99 -6.34
CA VAL A 16 -8.31 -12.26 -6.24
C VAL A 16 -7.66 -11.92 -7.58
N LEU A 17 -6.60 -11.11 -7.57
CA LEU A 17 -5.90 -10.66 -8.78
C LEU A 17 -4.39 -10.76 -8.62
N GLN A 18 -3.72 -11.15 -9.71
CA GLN A 18 -2.27 -11.14 -9.81
C GLN A 18 -1.85 -10.49 -11.14
N PHE A 19 -0.89 -9.56 -11.07
CA PHE A 19 -0.33 -8.92 -12.27
C PHE A 19 1.19 -8.95 -12.26
N ILE A 20 1.75 -9.27 -13.41
CA ILE A 20 3.20 -9.25 -13.68
C ILE A 20 3.42 -8.39 -14.93
N SER A 21 4.15 -7.28 -14.79
CA SER A 21 4.44 -6.35 -15.90
C SER A 21 5.67 -5.50 -15.58
N VAL A 22 6.20 -4.73 -16.55
CA VAL A 22 7.26 -3.76 -16.22
C VAL A 22 6.66 -2.57 -15.47
N ARG A 23 5.49 -2.11 -15.90
CA ARG A 23 4.77 -1.02 -15.26
C ARG A 23 3.31 -1.36 -15.07
N THR A 24 2.84 -1.16 -13.84
CA THR A 24 1.42 -1.33 -13.50
C THR A 24 0.83 -0.04 -12.96
N ASN A 25 -0.32 0.34 -13.47
CA ASN A 25 -1.23 1.25 -12.77
C ASN A 25 -2.50 0.49 -12.43
N HIS A 26 -2.81 0.38 -11.14
CA HIS A 26 -4.00 -0.35 -10.69
C HIS A 26 -4.82 0.53 -9.75
N GLN A 27 -6.12 0.59 -9.99
CA GLN A 27 -7.08 1.33 -9.17
C GLN A 27 -8.17 0.42 -8.64
N THR A 28 -8.37 0.46 -7.32
CA THR A 28 -9.44 -0.26 -6.64
C THR A 28 -10.42 0.74 -6.05
N ARG A 29 -11.72 0.56 -6.33
CA ARG A 29 -12.77 1.43 -5.80
C ARG A 29 -14.00 0.64 -5.36
N ALA A 30 -14.46 0.89 -4.13
CA ALA A 30 -15.68 0.28 -3.59
C ALA A 30 -15.66 -1.25 -3.60
N CYS A 31 -14.52 -1.86 -3.27
CA CYS A 31 -14.38 -3.31 -3.23
C CYS A 31 -14.40 -3.85 -1.80
N GLN A 32 -14.91 -5.08 -1.64
CA GLN A 32 -14.92 -5.82 -0.39
C GLN A 32 -14.18 -7.15 -0.57
N GLY A 33 -13.27 -7.49 0.34
CA GLY A 33 -12.56 -8.77 0.30
C GLY A 33 -11.67 -8.94 -0.93
N LEU A 34 -10.91 -7.91 -1.31
CA LEU A 34 -9.98 -7.99 -2.45
C LEU A 34 -8.61 -8.48 -1.96
N VAL A 35 -8.04 -9.45 -2.67
CA VAL A 35 -6.64 -9.84 -2.54
C VAL A 35 -5.92 -9.51 -3.84
N LEU A 36 -4.84 -8.75 -3.77
CA LEU A 36 -4.12 -8.29 -4.95
C LEU A 36 -2.61 -8.45 -4.77
N GLN A 37 -1.96 -9.06 -5.76
CA GLN A 37 -0.51 -9.18 -5.85
C GLN A 37 0.00 -8.48 -7.12
N LEU A 38 0.91 -7.52 -6.96
CA LEU A 38 1.55 -6.81 -8.07
C LEU A 38 3.06 -7.02 -8.05
N ILE A 39 3.59 -7.58 -9.13
CA ILE A 39 5.01 -7.71 -9.37
C ILE A 39 5.36 -6.88 -10.59
N SER A 40 6.13 -5.80 -10.40
CA SER A 40 6.54 -4.95 -11.51
C SER A 40 7.75 -4.09 -11.18
N VAL A 41 8.46 -3.60 -12.19
CA VAL A 41 9.52 -2.61 -11.94
C VAL A 41 8.93 -1.35 -11.31
N ARG A 42 7.78 -0.89 -11.81
CA ARG A 42 7.10 0.30 -11.30
C ARG A 42 5.60 0.09 -11.11
N THR A 43 5.13 0.29 -9.89
CA THR A 43 3.69 0.28 -9.57
C THR A 43 3.21 1.65 -9.11
N ASN A 44 2.07 2.07 -9.67
CA ASN A 44 1.20 3.06 -9.03
C ASN A 44 -0.11 2.38 -8.66
N HIS A 45 -0.41 2.30 -7.36
CA HIS A 45 -1.63 1.68 -6.87
C HIS A 45 -2.46 2.70 -6.07
N GLN A 46 -3.77 2.75 -6.34
CA GLN A 46 -4.69 3.60 -5.61
C GLN A 46 -5.90 2.80 -5.11
N THR A 47 -6.18 2.92 -3.82
CA THR A 47 -7.33 2.29 -3.16
C THR A 47 -8.27 3.36 -2.62
N ARG A 48 -9.57 3.23 -2.92
CA ARG A 48 -10.61 4.14 -2.39
C ARG A 48 -11.84 3.39 -1.92
N ALA A 49 -12.35 3.73 -0.73
CA ALA A 49 -13.63 3.21 -0.23
C ALA A 49 -13.69 1.68 -0.18
N CYS A 50 -12.61 1.01 0.23
CA CYS A 50 -12.54 -0.46 0.25
C CYS A 50 -12.57 -1.02 1.67
N GLN A 51 -13.02 -2.27 1.80
CA GLN A 51 -13.07 -3.01 3.06
C GLN A 51 -12.40 -4.38 2.90
N GLY A 52 -11.57 -4.79 3.85
CA GLY A 52 -10.93 -6.11 3.82
C GLY A 52 -10.02 -6.28 2.59
N LEU A 53 -9.05 -5.38 2.42
CA LEU A 53 -8.07 -5.49 1.33
C LEU A 53 -6.79 -6.13 1.86
N VAL A 54 -6.26 -7.10 1.13
CA VAL A 54 -4.90 -7.60 1.29
C VAL A 54 -4.13 -7.28 0.02
N LEU A 55 -3.00 -6.59 0.17
CA LEU A 55 -2.20 -6.17 -0.97
C LEU A 55 -0.71 -6.49 -0.75
N GLN A 56 -0.10 -7.13 -1.74
CA GLN A 56 1.32 -7.43 -1.79
C GLN A 56 1.95 -6.78 -3.02
N LEU A 57 2.95 -5.93 -2.80
CA LEU A 57 3.64 -5.16 -3.84
C LEU A 57 5.13 -5.48 -3.80
N ILE A 58 5.64 -6.09 -4.87
CA ILE A 58 7.08 -6.38 -5.05
C ILE A 58 7.57 -5.61 -6.26
N ASN A 59 8.35 -4.55 -6.03
CA ASN A 59 8.69 -3.60 -7.10
C ASN A 59 10.04 -2.91 -6.91
N VAL A 60 10.61 -2.35 -7.97
CA VAL A 60 11.74 -1.41 -7.78
C VAL A 60 11.22 -0.11 -7.18
N ARG A 61 10.11 0.41 -7.71
CA ARG A 61 9.50 1.65 -7.24
C ARG A 61 7.99 1.53 -7.10
N THR A 62 7.51 1.94 -5.93
CA THR A 62 6.07 1.94 -5.64
C THR A 62 5.58 3.30 -5.20
N ASN A 63 4.47 3.74 -5.80
CA ASN A 63 3.63 4.79 -5.23
C ASN A 63 2.28 4.18 -4.86
N HIS A 64 1.94 4.19 -3.58
CA HIS A 64 0.69 3.67 -3.09
C HIS A 64 -0.12 4.77 -2.38
N GLN A 65 -1.40 4.87 -2.71
CA GLN A 65 -2.31 5.80 -2.04
C GLN A 65 -3.58 5.10 -1.58
N THR A 66 -3.93 5.34 -0.33
CA THR A 66 -5.10 4.78 0.32
C THR A 66 -6.00 5.90 0.81
N ARG A 67 -7.31 5.80 0.56
CA ARG A 67 -8.30 6.73 1.11
C ARG A 67 -9.59 6.04 1.54
N ALA A 68 -10.11 6.41 2.71
CA ALA A 68 -11.44 5.99 3.19
C ALA A 68 -11.59 4.47 3.24
N CYS A 69 -10.65 3.75 3.84
CA CYS A 69 -10.61 2.28 3.80
C CYS A 69 -10.59 1.65 5.19
N HIS A 70 -11.11 0.42 5.30
CA HIS A 70 -11.22 -0.31 6.56
C HIS A 70 -10.61 -1.71 6.43
N GLY A 71 -9.86 -2.16 7.42
CA GLY A 71 -9.28 -3.51 7.43
C GLY A 71 -8.33 -3.73 6.26
N LEU A 72 -7.24 -2.97 6.24
CA LEU A 72 -6.24 -3.05 5.19
C LEU A 72 -4.99 -3.74 5.71
N VAL A 73 -4.51 -4.74 4.98
CA VAL A 73 -3.20 -5.35 5.19
C VAL A 73 -2.36 -5.11 3.96
N LEU A 74 -1.20 -4.48 4.15
CA LEU A 74 -0.33 -4.10 3.06
C LEU A 74 1.11 -4.52 3.32
N GLN A 75 1.68 -5.26 2.38
CA GLN A 75 3.08 -5.62 2.37
C GLN A 75 3.74 -5.00 1.14
N LEU A 76 4.76 -4.18 1.37
CA LEU A 76 5.54 -3.55 0.30
C LEU A 76 7.00 -3.95 0.43
N ILE A 77 7.54 -4.49 -0.66
CA ILE A 77 8.96 -4.77 -0.81
C ILE A 77 9.43 -3.97 -2.02
N SER A 78 10.28 -2.97 -1.79
CA SER A 78 10.81 -2.17 -2.91
C SER A 78 12.11 -1.44 -2.66
N VAL A 79 12.82 -1.03 -3.70
CA VAL A 79 13.97 -0.12 -3.51
C VAL A 79 13.49 1.25 -3.02
N ARG A 80 12.39 1.77 -3.57
CA ARG A 80 11.80 3.04 -3.14
C ARG A 80 10.28 2.97 -3.03
N THR A 81 9.77 3.30 -1.85
CA THR A 81 8.33 3.48 -1.62
C THR A 81 7.97 4.93 -1.32
N ASN A 82 6.89 5.40 -1.95
CA ASN A 82 6.07 6.50 -1.43
C ASN A 82 4.69 5.95 -1.08
N HIS A 83 4.28 6.07 0.17
CA HIS A 83 2.98 5.60 0.64
C HIS A 83 2.23 6.71 1.36
N GLN A 84 0.95 6.90 1.00
CA GLN A 84 0.08 7.89 1.64
C GLN A 84 -1.25 7.26 2.06
N THR A 85 -1.63 7.48 3.31
CA THR A 85 -2.88 7.00 3.89
C THR A 85 -3.72 8.14 4.44
N ARG A 86 -5.01 8.15 4.10
CA ARG A 86 -5.98 9.14 4.59
C ARG A 86 -7.28 8.48 5.00
N GLU A 87 -7.84 8.87 6.16
CA GLU A 87 -9.17 8.45 6.60
C GLU A 87 -9.30 6.90 6.63
N CYS A 88 -8.38 6.19 7.28
CA CYS A 88 -8.38 4.72 7.29
C CYS A 88 -8.48 4.16 8.71
N GLN A 89 -9.10 2.99 8.84
CA GLN A 89 -9.24 2.26 10.10
C GLN A 89 -8.71 0.84 9.97
N GLY A 90 -7.92 0.39 10.95
CA GLY A 90 -7.35 -0.96 10.97
C GLY A 90 -6.41 -1.19 9.79
N LEU A 91 -5.37 -0.35 9.69
CA LEU A 91 -4.31 -0.52 8.68
C LEU A 91 -3.11 -1.22 9.34
N VAL A 92 -2.73 -2.35 8.77
CA VAL A 92 -1.46 -3.03 9.04
C VAL A 92 -0.56 -2.83 7.83
N LEU A 93 0.59 -2.20 8.04
CA LEU A 93 1.57 -1.90 7.01
C LEU A 93 2.91 -2.51 7.38
N GLN A 94 3.40 -3.41 6.53
CA GLN A 94 4.77 -3.89 6.57
C GLN A 94 5.52 -3.37 5.36
N LEU A 95 6.62 -2.67 5.60
CA LEU A 95 7.44 -2.10 4.55
C LEU A 95 8.89 -2.54 4.67
N ILE A 96 9.42 -3.06 3.57
CA ILE A 96 10.84 -3.37 3.40
C ILE A 96 11.32 -2.53 2.22
N SER A 97 12.15 -1.53 2.49
CA SER A 97 12.64 -0.65 1.43
C SER A 97 13.97 0.02 1.72
N VAL A 98 14.79 0.27 0.70
CA VAL A 98 15.98 1.12 0.89
C VAL A 98 15.56 2.54 1.29
N LYS A 99 14.56 3.10 0.60
CA LYS A 99 14.05 4.44 0.90
C LYS A 99 12.53 4.51 0.96
N THR A 100 12.04 5.03 2.07
CA THR A 100 10.62 5.19 2.36
C THR A 100 10.26 6.64 2.59
N ASN A 101 9.16 7.07 1.96
CA ASN A 101 8.39 8.22 2.41
C ASN A 101 6.97 7.76 2.74
N HIS A 102 6.56 7.93 3.99
CA HIS A 102 5.22 7.58 4.45
C HIS A 102 4.51 8.78 5.07
N GLN A 103 3.26 8.99 4.69
CA GLN A 103 2.42 10.03 5.27
C GLN A 103 1.06 9.48 5.67
N THR A 104 0.64 9.76 6.90
CA THR A 104 -0.66 9.37 7.42
C THR A 104 -1.47 10.55 7.95
N ARG A 105 -2.77 10.56 7.67
CA ARG A 105 -3.71 11.57 8.16
C ARG A 105 -5.05 10.95 8.54
N ALA A 106 -5.54 11.30 9.74
CA ALA A 106 -6.85 10.90 10.27
C ALA A 106 -7.07 9.38 10.17
N CYS A 107 -6.13 8.61 10.71
CA CYS A 107 -6.23 7.15 10.71
C CYS A 107 -6.24 6.59 12.13
N HIS A 108 -6.90 5.44 12.31
CA HIS A 108 -7.10 4.77 13.59
C HIS A 108 -6.71 3.30 13.49
N GLY A 109 -6.10 2.76 14.56
CA GLY A 109 -5.67 1.36 14.58
C GLY A 109 -4.58 1.10 13.54
N LEU A 110 -3.53 1.91 13.56
CA LEU A 110 -2.38 1.75 12.68
C LEU A 110 -1.35 0.82 13.33
N VAL A 111 -0.92 -0.20 12.61
CA VAL A 111 0.26 -0.98 12.97
C VAL A 111 1.25 -0.84 11.82
N LEU A 112 2.40 -0.25 12.09
CA LEU A 112 3.41 0.07 11.09
C LEU A 112 4.71 -0.64 11.46
N GLN A 113 5.28 -1.38 10.51
CA GLN A 113 6.60 -1.98 10.65
C GLN A 113 7.45 -1.61 9.43
N TRP A 114 8.63 -1.07 9.68
CA TRP A 114 9.54 -0.59 8.66
C TRP A 114 10.90 -1.23 8.84
N ILE A 115 11.42 -1.75 7.74
CA ILE A 115 12.81 -2.17 7.60
C ILE A 115 13.38 -1.36 6.45
N SER A 116 14.24 -0.39 6.77
CA SER A 116 14.78 0.49 5.74
C SER A 116 16.10 1.13 6.08
N VAL A 117 16.89 1.46 5.06
CA VAL A 117 18.09 2.29 5.25
C VAL A 117 17.67 3.74 5.55
N TRP A 118 16.63 4.25 4.88
CA TRP A 118 16.13 5.60 5.11
C TRP A 118 14.60 5.65 5.16
N THR A 119 14.06 6.23 6.24
CA THR A 119 12.63 6.50 6.39
C THR A 119 12.35 7.96 6.69
N ASN A 120 11.38 8.52 5.96
CA ASN A 120 10.70 9.76 6.33
C ASN A 120 9.23 9.44 6.62
N HIS A 121 8.86 9.53 7.89
CA HIS A 121 7.51 9.25 8.37
C HIS A 121 6.84 10.53 8.90
N GLN A 122 5.66 10.87 8.39
CA GLN A 122 4.86 12.00 8.89
C GLN A 122 3.45 11.55 9.25
N THR A 123 2.99 11.92 10.44
CA THR A 123 1.63 11.66 10.89
C THR A 123 0.99 12.93 11.40
N ARG A 124 -0.17 13.30 10.83
CA ARG A 124 -0.84 14.57 11.16
C ARG A 124 -1.97 14.43 12.18
N VAL A 125 -2.67 13.29 12.22
CA VAL A 125 -3.71 12.96 13.20
C VAL A 125 -3.85 11.43 13.24
N SER A 126 -3.44 10.78 14.33
CA SER A 126 -3.64 9.34 14.54
C SER A 126 -3.97 9.09 16.01
N ARG A 127 -5.04 8.33 16.28
CA ARG A 127 -5.59 8.25 17.65
C ARG A 127 -5.30 6.95 18.41
N LEU A 128 -4.51 6.03 17.85
CA LEU A 128 -3.93 4.82 18.47
C LEU A 128 -3.13 4.09 17.37
N GLY A 129 -1.82 3.98 17.50
CA GLY A 129 -1.00 3.21 16.57
C GLY A 129 0.42 2.96 17.08
N THR A 130 1.01 1.85 16.64
CA THR A 130 2.38 1.44 16.97
C THR A 130 3.24 1.49 15.71
N SER A 131 4.47 2.02 15.82
CA SER A 131 5.46 2.01 14.74
C SER A 131 6.74 1.39 15.27
N ILE A 132 7.28 0.40 14.55
CA ILE A 132 8.61 -0.15 14.78
C ILE A 132 9.44 0.17 13.54
N ASP A 133 10.45 1.00 13.73
CA ASP A 133 11.34 1.46 12.67
C ASP A 133 12.73 0.83 12.90
N GLN A 134 13.14 -0.09 12.03
CA GLN A 134 14.49 -0.68 12.05
C GLN A 134 15.32 -0.10 10.92
N CYS A 135 16.34 0.69 11.29
CA CYS A 135 17.38 1.17 10.39
C CYS A 135 18.46 0.08 10.21
N MET A 136 18.86 -0.18 8.97
CA MET A 136 20.03 -1.02 8.67
C MET A 136 21.24 -0.10 8.53
N ASP A 137 22.22 -0.25 9.42
CA ASP A 137 23.52 0.47 9.40
C ASP A 137 24.46 -0.07 8.29
#